data_AF-A0A514WIS7-F1
#
_entry.id   AF-A0A514WIS7-F1
#
_cell.length_a   1.000
_cell.length_b   1.000
_cell.length_c   1.000
_cell.angle_alpha   90.00
_cell.angle_beta   90.00
_cell.angle_gamma   90.00
#
_symmetry.space_group_name_H-M   'P 1'
#
loop_
_entity.id
_entity.type
_entity.pdbx_description
1 polymer ?
#
loop_
_entity_poly.entity_id
_entity_poly.type
_entity_poly.pdbx_seq_one_letter_code
_entity_poly.pdbx_strand_id
1 'polypeptide(L)'
;MGMSISAAAARLSRQLPEAELSLDTALLASARLMETMVLARGADGVANFTGQNALLRLARSQRALLESQNDMIRVHRALLDAGRQVKAIVDEPEACPQSAVLVEAMPQLQSA
;
A
#
# COMPACT_ATOMS: atom_id res chain seq x y z
N MET A 1 -23.15 25.86 2.74
CA MET A 1 -23.28 24.86 3.82
C MET A 1 -21.95 24.18 4.02
N GLY A 2 -21.40 24.17 5.24
CA GLY A 2 -20.14 23.51 5.58
C GLY A 2 -20.37 22.10 6.13
N MET A 3 -19.37 21.23 6.00
CA MET A 3 -19.37 19.89 6.60
C MET A 3 -19.11 19.98 8.11
N SER A 4 -19.83 19.20 8.92
CA SER A 4 -19.52 19.09 10.35
C SER A 4 -18.23 18.28 10.58
N ILE A 5 -17.57 18.50 11.73
CA ILE A 5 -16.38 17.74 12.14
C ILE A 5 -16.69 16.23 12.20
N SER A 6 -17.84 15.85 12.75
CA SER A 6 -18.28 14.45 12.81
C SER A 6 -18.46 13.83 11.43
N ALA A 7 -19.05 14.57 10.48
CA ALA A 7 -19.23 14.11 9.11
C ALA A 7 -17.89 14.00 8.37
N ALA A 8 -16.93 14.89 8.66
CA ALA A 8 -15.58 14.81 8.10
C ALA A 8 -14.83 13.59 8.65
N ALA A 9 -14.83 13.38 9.97
CA ALA A 9 -14.17 12.26 10.61
C ALA A 9 -14.70 10.91 10.09
N ALA A 10 -16.02 10.76 9.98
CA ALA A 10 -16.64 9.53 9.44
C ALA A 10 -16.35 9.28 7.96
N ARG A 11 -16.03 10.33 7.18
CA ARG A 11 -15.59 10.16 5.78
C ARG A 11 -14.12 9.76 5.73
N LEU A 12 -13.27 10.46 6.47
CA LEU A 12 -11.83 10.17 6.53
C LEU A 12 -11.56 8.74 7.03
N SER A 13 -12.31 8.26 8.03
CA SER A 13 -12.15 6.90 8.56
C SER A 13 -12.46 5.80 7.54
N ARG A 14 -13.26 6.10 6.50
CA ARG A 14 -13.52 5.18 5.38
C ARG A 14 -12.49 5.33 4.26
N GLN A 15 -12.20 6.57 3.88
CA GLN A 15 -11.34 6.86 2.73
C GLN A 15 -9.87 6.50 2.98
N LEU A 16 -9.41 6.58 4.22
CA LEU A 16 -8.02 6.35 4.56
C LEU A 16 -7.59 4.88 4.33
N PRO A 17 -8.30 3.86 4.86
CA PRO A 17 -8.01 2.46 4.51
C PRO A 17 -8.15 2.15 3.01
N GLU A 18 -9.13 2.76 2.32
CA GLU A 18 -9.32 2.58 0.87
C GLU A 18 -8.11 3.12 0.08
N ALA A 19 -7.56 4.26 0.49
CA ALA A 19 -6.36 4.84 -0.12
C ALA A 19 -5.11 3.97 0.13
N GLU A 20 -4.94 3.46 1.35
CA GLU A 20 -3.85 2.54 1.71
C GLU A 20 -3.89 1.26 0.86
N LEU A 21 -5.06 0.61 0.78
CA LEU A 21 -5.28 -0.60 -0.01
C LEU A 21 -5.06 -0.37 -1.52
N SER A 22 -5.39 0.82 -2.01
CA SER A 22 -5.18 1.18 -3.42
C SER A 22 -3.70 1.21 -3.78
N LEU A 23 -2.82 1.65 -2.86
CA LEU A 23 -1.37 1.63 -3.06
C LEU A 23 -0.82 0.19 -3.09
N ASP A 24 -1.28 -0.67 -2.19
CA ASP A 24 -0.92 -2.10 -2.18
C ASP A 24 -1.35 -2.80 -3.47
N THR A 25 -2.58 -2.51 -3.92
CA THR A 25 -3.12 -3.08 -5.16
C THR A 25 -2.29 -2.64 -6.37
N ALA A 26 -1.87 -1.37 -6.42
CA ALA A 26 -0.98 -0.87 -7.48
C ALA A 26 0.40 -1.53 -7.43
N LEU A 27 0.96 -1.73 -6.24
CA LEU A 27 2.24 -2.42 -6.05
C LEU A 27 2.16 -3.86 -6.55
N LEU A 28 1.11 -4.61 -6.16
CA LEU A 28 0.88 -5.98 -6.61
C LEU A 28 0.73 -6.06 -8.14
N ALA A 29 -0.07 -5.18 -8.74
CA ALA A 29 -0.24 -5.14 -10.19
C ALA A 29 1.10 -4.88 -10.91
N SER A 30 1.92 -3.97 -10.38
CA SER A 30 3.23 -3.67 -10.94
C SER A 30 4.22 -4.85 -10.79
N ALA A 31 4.13 -5.63 -9.71
CA ALA A 31 4.97 -6.81 -9.49
C ALA A 31 4.65 -7.92 -10.51
N ARG A 32 3.37 -8.18 -10.77
CA ARG A 32 2.92 -9.12 -11.82
C ARG A 32 3.39 -8.70 -13.22
N LEU A 33 3.40 -7.39 -13.49
CA LEU A 33 3.97 -6.88 -14.74
C LEU A 33 5.48 -7.14 -14.82
N MET A 34 6.23 -6.90 -13.73
CA MET A 34 7.67 -7.17 -13.67
C MET A 34 7.98 -8.65 -13.92
N GLU A 35 7.24 -9.55 -13.28
CA GLU A 35 7.34 -11.00 -13.51
C GLU A 35 7.18 -11.34 -14.99
N THR A 36 6.09 -10.85 -15.61
CA THR A 36 5.81 -11.08 -17.03
C THR A 36 6.93 -10.54 -17.93
N MET A 37 7.47 -9.35 -17.63
CA MET A 37 8.58 -8.75 -18.38
C MET A 37 9.88 -9.55 -18.27
N VAL A 38 10.15 -10.14 -17.09
CA VAL A 38 11.32 -10.99 -16.88
C VAL A 38 11.17 -12.32 -17.62
N LEU A 39 10.00 -12.96 -17.55
CA LEU A 39 9.71 -14.19 -18.29
C LEU A 39 9.82 -13.98 -19.80
N ALA A 40 9.31 -12.86 -20.32
CA ALA A 40 9.39 -12.54 -21.75
C ALA A 40 10.82 -12.42 -22.28
N ARG A 41 11.82 -12.14 -21.42
CA ARG A 41 13.24 -12.13 -21.82
C ARG A 41 13.82 -13.52 -22.02
N GLY A 42 13.21 -14.54 -21.44
CA GLY A 42 13.59 -15.94 -21.64
C GLY A 42 13.00 -16.56 -22.91
N ALA A 43 12.20 -15.82 -23.68
CA ALA A 43 11.64 -16.31 -24.93
C ALA A 43 12.73 -16.44 -26.01
N ASP A 44 12.66 -17.53 -26.79
CA ASP A 44 13.62 -17.80 -27.87
C ASP A 44 13.72 -16.63 -28.86
N GLY A 45 14.95 -16.27 -29.21
CA GLY A 45 15.24 -15.19 -30.16
C GLY A 45 15.25 -13.78 -29.56
N VAL A 46 15.02 -13.62 -28.26
CA VAL A 46 15.12 -12.31 -27.59
C VAL A 46 16.54 -12.09 -27.06
N ALA A 47 17.18 -10.99 -27.45
CA ALA A 47 18.49 -10.64 -26.90
C ALA A 47 18.38 -10.34 -25.40
N ASN A 48 19.35 -10.79 -24.60
CA ASN A 48 19.30 -10.68 -23.14
C ASN A 48 19.03 -9.26 -22.63
N PHE A 49 19.48 -8.20 -23.30
CA PHE A 49 19.30 -6.81 -22.86
C PHE A 49 17.95 -6.19 -23.27
N THR A 50 17.14 -6.90 -24.05
CA THR A 50 15.85 -6.41 -24.55
C THR A 50 14.96 -6.04 -23.36
N GLY A 51 14.41 -4.82 -23.38
CA GLY A 51 13.51 -4.34 -22.33
C GLY A 51 14.17 -3.93 -21.01
N GLN A 52 15.51 -3.95 -20.90
CA GLN A 52 16.21 -3.60 -19.65
C GLN A 52 15.87 -2.19 -19.15
N ASN A 53 15.80 -1.20 -20.04
CA ASN A 53 15.38 0.16 -19.67
C ASN A 53 13.93 0.21 -19.14
N ALA A 54 13.04 -0.63 -19.67
CA ALA A 54 11.66 -0.71 -19.19
C ALA A 54 11.61 -1.34 -17.79
N LEU A 55 12.38 -2.42 -17.54
CA LEU A 55 12.50 -3.04 -16.21
C LEU A 55 13.01 -2.04 -15.16
N LEU A 56 14.07 -1.27 -15.49
CA LEU A 56 14.61 -0.25 -14.59
C LEU A 56 13.57 0.84 -14.26
N ARG A 57 12.79 1.27 -15.26
CA ARG A 57 11.71 2.25 -15.05
C ARG A 57 10.58 1.70 -14.20
N LEU A 58 10.19 0.44 -14.39
CA LEU A 58 9.18 -0.22 -13.58
C LEU A 58 9.65 -0.40 -12.13
N ALA A 59 10.90 -0.80 -11.92
CA ALA A 59 11.49 -0.91 -10.58
C ALA A 59 11.51 0.43 -9.85
N ARG A 60 11.82 1.52 -10.57
CA ARG A 60 11.71 2.89 -10.01
C ARG A 60 10.26 3.25 -9.65
N SER A 61 9.29 2.86 -10.47
CA SER A 61 7.87 3.06 -10.16
C SER A 61 7.44 2.29 -8.91
N GLN A 62 7.88 1.04 -8.75
CA GLN A 62 7.63 0.22 -7.56
C GLN A 62 8.20 0.87 -6.29
N ARG A 63 9.42 1.41 -6.37
CA ARG A 63 10.02 2.15 -5.27
C ARG A 63 9.20 3.39 -4.89
N ALA A 64 8.71 4.14 -5.86
CA ALA A 64 7.86 5.30 -5.60
C ALA A 64 6.53 4.92 -4.92
N LEU A 65 5.95 3.76 -5.26
CA LEU A 65 4.75 3.25 -4.57
C LEU A 65 5.03 2.91 -3.10
N LEU A 66 6.17 2.28 -2.80
CA LEU A 66 6.60 1.99 -1.42
C LEU A 66 6.86 3.27 -0.61
N GLU A 67 7.50 4.26 -1.23
CA GLU A 67 7.71 5.58 -0.60
C GLU A 67 6.35 6.25 -0.32
N SER A 68 5.43 6.24 -1.29
CA SER A 68 4.06 6.73 -1.14
C SER A 68 3.28 6.02 -0.03
N GLN A 69 3.47 4.71 0.16
CA GLN A 69 2.83 3.97 1.24
C GLN A 69 3.36 4.37 2.62
N ASN A 70 4.67 4.58 2.75
CA ASN A 70 5.25 5.11 3.98
C ASN A 70 4.68 6.49 4.33
N ASP A 71 4.52 7.36 3.34
CA ASP A 71 3.90 8.67 3.53
C ASP A 71 2.42 8.55 3.90
N MET A 72 1.68 7.61 3.31
CA MET A 72 0.28 7.35 3.66
C MET A 72 0.12 6.92 5.12
N ILE A 73 1.01 6.06 5.63
CA ILE A 73 1.01 5.65 7.05
C ILE A 73 1.28 6.87 7.97
N ARG A 74 2.10 7.83 7.53
CA ARG A 74 2.32 9.07 8.29
C ARG A 74 1.09 9.97 8.27
N VAL A 75 0.41 10.08 7.13
CA VAL A 75 -0.88 10.77 7.00
C VAL A 75 -1.91 10.15 7.94
N HIS A 76 -2.00 8.82 7.99
CA HIS A 76 -2.88 8.10 8.91
C HIS A 76 -2.65 8.54 10.35
N ARG A 77 -1.40 8.48 10.82
CA ARG A 77 -1.04 8.87 12.20
C ARG A 77 -1.36 10.34 12.48
N ALA A 78 -1.03 11.24 11.56
CA ALA A 78 -1.33 12.66 11.69
C ALA A 78 -2.85 12.93 11.77
N LEU A 79 -3.67 12.17 11.03
CA LEU A 79 -5.12 12.25 11.09
C LEU A 79 -5.68 11.73 12.42
N LEU A 80 -5.11 10.66 12.99
CA LEU A 80 -5.48 10.19 14.33
C LEU A 80 -5.19 11.25 15.39
N ASP A 81 -4.00 11.86 15.34
CA ASP A 81 -3.62 12.90 16.29
C ASP A 81 -4.50 14.15 16.14
N ALA A 82 -4.80 14.57 14.91
CA ALA A 82 -5.73 15.66 14.64
C ALA A 82 -7.15 15.33 15.15
N GLY A 83 -7.63 14.10 14.93
CA GLY A 83 -8.93 13.63 15.39
C GLY A 83 -9.08 13.67 16.92
N ARG A 84 -8.01 13.32 17.66
CA ARG A 84 -7.94 13.45 19.12
C ARG A 84 -7.99 14.92 19.56
N GLN A 85 -7.22 15.80 18.92
CA GLN A 85 -7.19 17.24 19.25
C GLN A 85 -8.56 17.91 19.13
N VAL A 86 -9.34 17.54 18.12
CA VAL A 86 -10.69 18.10 17.89
C VAL A 86 -11.79 17.30 18.58
N LYS A 87 -11.46 16.31 19.42
CA LYS A 87 -12.40 15.40 20.09
C LYS A 87 -13.37 14.71 19.14
N ALA A 88 -12.94 14.48 17.89
CA ALA A 88 -13.69 13.69 16.90
C ALA A 88 -13.50 12.18 17.10
N ILE A 89 -12.45 11.80 17.83
CA ILE A 89 -12.15 10.43 18.24
C ILE A 89 -12.18 10.42 19.77
N VAL A 90 -12.96 9.50 20.34
CA VAL A 90 -12.92 9.20 21.78
C VAL A 90 -11.72 8.28 22.01
N ASP A 91 -10.97 8.47 23.09
CA ASP A 91 -9.86 7.58 23.48
C ASP A 91 -10.41 6.21 23.91
N GLU A 92 -10.95 5.46 22.97
CA GLU A 92 -11.19 4.03 23.06
C GLU A 92 -9.90 3.35 22.55
N PRO A 93 -9.29 2.43 23.33
CA PRO A 93 -7.94 1.91 23.06
C PRO A 93 -7.80 1.06 21.78
N GLU A 94 -8.86 0.86 20.99
CA GLU A 94 -8.93 -0.15 19.91
C GLU A 94 -8.98 0.39 18.48
N ALA A 95 -8.99 1.72 18.24
CA ALA A 95 -9.24 2.24 16.88
C ALA A 95 -8.08 2.04 15.88
N CYS A 96 -6.89 1.66 16.33
CA CYS A 96 -5.74 1.38 15.46
C CYS A 96 -5.00 0.16 16.01
N PRO A 97 -4.80 -0.92 15.22
CA PRO A 97 -4.03 -2.07 15.70
C PRO A 97 -2.62 -1.59 16.05
N GLN A 98 -2.28 -1.68 17.34
CA GLN A 98 -1.03 -1.14 17.90
C GLN A 98 0.23 -1.88 17.40
N SER A 99 0.03 -2.99 16.71
CA SER A 99 1.07 -3.70 15.97
C SER A 99 0.43 -4.30 14.73
N ALA A 100 1.06 -4.08 13.57
CA ALA A 100 0.94 -5.02 12.48
C ALA A 100 1.61 -6.32 12.92
N VAL A 101 0.93 -7.11 13.75
CA VAL A 101 1.32 -8.51 13.92
C VAL A 101 0.97 -9.15 12.59
N LEU A 102 2.00 -9.45 11.80
CA LEU A 102 1.88 -10.51 10.81
C LEU A 102 1.39 -11.73 11.58
N VAL A 103 0.10 -12.03 11.47
CA VAL A 103 -0.41 -13.33 11.87
C VAL A 103 0.26 -14.29 10.90
N GLU A 104 1.33 -14.91 11.36
CA GLU A 104 2.09 -15.93 10.65
C GLU A 104 1.19 -17.18 10.54
N ALA A 105 0.22 -17.11 9.64
CA ALA A 105 -0.54 -18.26 9.20
C ALA A 105 0.05 -18.72 7.85
N MET A 106 1.24 -19.33 7.93
CA MET A 106 1.68 -20.27 6.90
C MET A 106 2.15 -21.56 7.57
N PRO A 107 1.34 -22.63 7.59
CA PRO A 107 1.94 -23.95 7.48
C PRO A 107 2.53 -24.04 6.07
N GLN A 108 3.80 -24.37 6.03
CA GLN A 108 4.65 -24.49 4.86
C GLN A 108 3.93 -25.27 3.74
N LEU A 109 3.97 -24.73 2.52
CA LEU A 109 3.82 -25.52 1.30
C LEU A 109 4.89 -26.62 1.35
N GLN A 110 4.52 -27.79 1.86
CA GLN A 110 5.31 -28.99 1.68
C GLN A 110 5.29 -29.31 0.19
N SER A 111 6.45 -29.16 -0.41
CA SER A 111 6.83 -29.74 -1.68
C SER A 111 6.47 -31.23 -1.71
N ALA A 112 5.65 -31.62 -2.68
CA ALA A 112 5.59 -32.95 -3.28
C ALA A 112 5.30 -32.79 -4.77
#